data_AF-A0A3M1DDY0-F1
#
_entry.id   AF-A0A3M1DDY0-F1
#
_cell.length_a   1.000
_cell.length_b   1.000
_cell.length_c   1.000
_cell.angle_alpha   90.00
_cell.angle_beta   90.00
_cell.angle_gamma   90.00
#
_symmetry.space_group_name_H-M   'P 1'
#
loop_
_entity.id
_entity.type
_entity.pdbx_description
1 polymer ?
#
loop_
_entity_poly.entity_id
_entity_poly.type
_entity_poly.pdbx_seq_one_letter_code
_entity_poly.pdbx_strand_id
1 'polypeptide(L)'
;MWKPITFEKTDGKTRIKIHLHSPPTQEKHAKPQPPTRKPKHKRRSVLHARRQLEAFLMKAGLEVTPKQVYKGIFFATLITVGLFTALTYIYGAIQGASPKNLLIFYSALWLVAFWAVYLFFLMAVYVYLDLRMYRRTQQLEEVLPDFLQLASANISAGMPVDRALWLAVRPNFGVLAKEIEEVARATLAGEELEQSL
;
A
#
# COMPACT_ATOMS: atom_id res chain seq x y z
N MET A 1 -46.88 49.05 30.94
CA MET A 1 -47.72 48.71 32.11
C MET A 1 -46.79 48.68 33.33
N TRP A 2 -46.72 49.78 34.09
CA TRP A 2 -45.75 49.94 35.18
C TRP A 2 -46.30 49.33 36.47
N LYS A 3 -45.53 48.47 37.14
CA LYS A 3 -45.93 47.85 38.42
C LYS A 3 -45.47 48.71 39.61
N PRO A 4 -46.24 48.77 40.70
CA PRO A 4 -45.93 49.60 41.86
C PRO A 4 -44.72 49.08 42.64
N ILE A 5 -43.90 50.00 43.13
CA ILE A 5 -42.76 49.73 44.02
C ILE A 5 -43.32 49.56 45.44
N THR A 6 -43.04 48.43 46.08
CA THR A 6 -43.41 48.20 47.48
C THR A 6 -42.18 48.32 48.38
N PHE A 7 -42.35 49.00 49.52
CA PHE A 7 -41.31 49.17 50.53
C PHE A 7 -41.63 48.27 51.71
N GLU A 8 -40.66 47.44 52.11
CA GLU A 8 -40.78 46.55 53.27
C GLU A 8 -39.77 47.02 54.33
N LYS A 9 -40.25 47.23 55.55
CA LYS A 9 -39.46 47.79 56.66
C LYS A 9 -39.31 46.71 57.74
N THR A 10 -38.09 46.21 57.91
CA THR A 10 -37.73 45.22 58.95
C THR A 10 -36.52 45.75 59.71
N ASP A 11 -36.62 45.83 61.04
CA ASP A 11 -35.56 46.25 61.98
C ASP A 11 -34.84 47.57 61.68
N GLY A 12 -35.61 48.65 61.55
CA GLY A 12 -35.07 50.01 61.62
C GLY A 12 -34.18 50.47 60.45
N LYS A 13 -33.95 49.62 59.43
CA LYS A 13 -33.26 49.99 58.19
C LYS A 13 -34.14 49.74 56.97
N THR A 14 -34.47 50.81 56.24
CA THR A 14 -35.20 50.73 54.99
C THR A 14 -34.28 50.19 53.89
N ARG A 15 -34.62 49.04 53.30
CA ARG A 15 -33.90 48.50 52.13
C ARG A 15 -34.83 48.48 50.92
N ILE A 16 -34.33 48.99 49.80
CA ILE A 16 -35.05 49.01 48.53
C ILE A 16 -34.74 47.70 47.80
N LYS A 17 -35.73 46.81 47.66
CA LYS A 17 -35.62 45.59 46.86
C LYS A 17 -36.05 45.87 45.43
N ILE A 18 -35.10 46.02 44.52
CA ILE A 18 -35.36 46.11 43.09
C ILE A 18 -35.41 44.68 42.55
N HIS A 19 -36.58 44.21 42.12
CA HIS A 19 -36.71 42.93 41.43
C HIS A 19 -36.12 43.05 40.02
N LEU A 20 -34.81 42.81 39.91
CA LEU A 20 -34.13 42.63 38.63
C LEU A 20 -34.55 41.28 38.04
N HIS A 21 -34.97 41.32 36.77
CA HIS A 21 -35.32 40.14 35.99
C HIS A 21 -34.06 39.29 35.78
N SER A 22 -33.97 38.15 36.47
CA SER A 22 -32.85 37.23 36.33
C SER A 22 -32.79 36.71 34.89
N PRO A 23 -31.62 36.74 34.22
CA PRO A 23 -31.49 36.17 32.88
C PRO A 23 -31.74 34.65 32.91
N PRO A 24 -32.23 34.06 31.81
CA PRO A 24 -32.57 32.64 31.75
C PRO A 24 -31.34 31.79 32.07
N THR A 25 -31.58 30.81 32.94
CA THR A 25 -30.64 29.78 33.41
C THR A 25 -29.89 29.20 32.22
N GLN A 26 -28.59 29.51 32.08
CA GLN A 26 -27.75 28.82 31.11
C GLN A 26 -27.63 27.36 31.52
N GLU A 27 -28.35 26.51 30.80
CA GLU A 27 -28.25 25.07 30.81
C GLU A 27 -26.78 24.70 30.57
N LYS A 28 -26.14 24.06 31.57
CA LYS A 28 -24.77 23.57 31.47
C LYS A 28 -24.74 22.47 30.40
N HIS A 29 -24.55 22.86 29.15
CA HIS A 29 -24.22 21.94 28.07
C HIS A 29 -22.95 21.18 28.47
N ALA A 30 -23.12 19.91 28.86
CA ALA A 30 -22.03 18.97 29.00
C ALA A 30 -21.26 18.96 27.67
N LYS A 31 -19.99 19.39 27.71
CA LYS A 31 -19.12 19.36 26.54
C LYS A 31 -19.12 17.92 26.00
N PRO A 32 -19.43 17.69 24.72
CA PRO A 32 -19.33 16.36 24.13
C PRO A 32 -17.88 15.90 24.29
N GLN A 33 -17.69 14.74 24.94
CA GLN A 33 -16.37 14.14 25.04
C GLN A 33 -15.85 13.94 23.61
N PRO A 34 -14.63 14.41 23.28
CA PRO A 34 -14.09 14.24 21.94
C PRO A 34 -14.04 12.74 21.63
N PRO A 35 -14.47 12.32 20.43
CA PRO A 35 -14.44 10.92 20.05
C PRO A 35 -13.03 10.39 20.25
N THR A 36 -12.89 9.34 21.07
CA THR A 36 -11.62 8.68 21.32
C THR A 36 -11.01 8.27 19.98
N ARG A 37 -10.02 9.06 19.52
CA ARG A 37 -9.35 8.85 18.23
C ARG A 37 -8.64 7.51 18.32
N LYS A 38 -9.29 6.45 17.80
CA LYS A 38 -8.67 5.14 17.60
C LYS A 38 -7.29 5.33 16.96
N PRO A 39 -6.26 4.60 17.40
CA PRO A 39 -4.86 4.89 17.07
C PRO A 39 -4.61 4.86 15.56
N LYS A 40 -4.55 6.04 14.93
CA LYS A 40 -4.30 6.25 13.49
C LYS A 40 -2.91 5.74 13.04
N HIS A 41 -2.03 5.41 13.96
CA HIS A 41 -0.63 5.08 13.66
C HIS A 41 -0.46 3.71 12.97
N LYS A 42 -1.27 2.71 13.31
CA LYS A 42 -1.11 1.34 12.78
C LYS A 42 -1.58 1.17 11.33
N ARG A 43 -2.45 2.07 10.82
CA ARG A 43 -2.92 2.05 9.42
C ARG A 43 -1.87 2.56 8.43
N ARG A 44 -0.89 3.37 8.86
CA ARG A 44 0.14 3.92 7.97
C ARG A 44 1.15 2.86 7.53
N SER A 45 1.62 1.98 8.42
CA SER A 45 2.66 0.99 8.10
C SER A 45 2.24 -0.03 7.03
N VAL A 46 1.01 -0.55 7.12
CA VAL A 46 0.48 -1.51 6.13
C VAL A 46 0.31 -0.85 4.76
N LEU A 47 0.01 0.45 4.73
CA LEU A 47 -0.11 1.21 3.48
C LEU A 47 1.26 1.39 2.81
N HIS A 48 2.31 1.64 3.58
CA HIS A 48 3.68 1.76 3.07
C HIS A 48 4.18 0.45 2.45
N ALA A 49 3.98 -0.69 3.12
CA ALA A 49 4.36 -1.99 2.58
C ALA A 49 3.65 -2.33 1.26
N ARG A 50 2.36 -1.95 1.13
CA ARG A 50 1.60 -2.11 -0.12
C ARG A 50 2.16 -1.24 -1.24
N ARG A 51 2.44 0.03 -0.97
CA ARG A 51 3.01 0.96 -1.96
C ARG A 51 4.39 0.53 -2.44
N GLN A 52 5.22 0.01 -1.53
CA GLN A 52 6.52 -0.55 -1.90
C GLN A 52 6.37 -1.74 -2.85
N LEU A 53 5.47 -2.68 -2.54
CA LEU A 53 5.23 -3.82 -3.42
C LEU A 53 4.64 -3.39 -4.77
N GLU A 54 3.75 -2.39 -4.80
CA GLU A 54 3.27 -1.79 -6.06
C GLU A 54 4.42 -1.23 -6.88
N ALA A 55 5.32 -0.46 -6.25
CA ALA A 55 6.51 0.07 -6.93
C ALA A 55 7.42 -1.05 -7.46
N PHE A 56 7.61 -2.14 -6.71
CA PHE A 56 8.38 -3.30 -7.15
C PHE A 56 7.72 -4.02 -8.34
N LEU A 57 6.39 -4.19 -8.32
CA LEU A 57 5.65 -4.83 -9.41
C LEU A 57 5.67 -3.97 -10.68
N MET A 58 5.52 -2.65 -10.55
CA MET A 58 5.65 -1.71 -11.67
C MET A 58 7.06 -1.74 -12.27
N LYS A 59 8.11 -1.69 -11.43
CA LYS A 59 9.51 -1.81 -11.88
C LYS A 59 9.78 -3.15 -12.57
N ALA A 60 9.19 -4.24 -12.09
CA ALA A 60 9.29 -5.56 -12.70
C ALA A 60 8.49 -5.68 -14.03
N GLY A 61 7.74 -4.65 -14.44
CA GLY A 61 6.91 -4.67 -15.64
C GLY A 61 5.75 -5.66 -15.52
N LEU A 62 5.23 -5.84 -14.30
CA LEU A 62 4.09 -6.68 -14.00
C LEU A 62 2.91 -5.78 -13.67
N GLU A 63 1.89 -5.76 -14.52
CA GLU A 63 0.60 -5.10 -14.27
C GLU A 63 -0.28 -5.87 -13.24
N VAL A 64 0.35 -6.72 -12.44
CA VAL A 64 -0.37 -7.58 -11.49
C VAL A 64 -0.62 -6.76 -10.24
N THR A 65 -1.87 -6.72 -9.79
CA THR A 65 -2.19 -6.03 -8.54
C THR A 65 -1.59 -6.79 -7.34
N PRO A 66 -1.04 -6.10 -6.31
CA PRO A 66 -0.49 -6.76 -5.13
C PRO A 66 -1.45 -7.75 -4.48
N LYS A 67 -2.75 -7.43 -4.53
CA LYS A 67 -3.81 -8.29 -4.01
C LYS A 67 -3.87 -9.64 -4.71
N GLN A 68 -3.68 -9.68 -6.04
CA GLN A 68 -3.66 -10.94 -6.79
C GLN A 68 -2.43 -11.79 -6.43
N VAL A 69 -1.27 -11.16 -6.23
CA VAL A 69 -0.05 -11.86 -5.79
C VAL A 69 -0.25 -12.51 -4.42
N TYR A 70 -0.72 -11.75 -3.42
CA TYR A 70 -0.98 -12.30 -2.08
C TYR A 70 -2.07 -13.37 -2.10
N LYS A 71 -3.12 -13.20 -2.91
CA LYS A 71 -4.17 -14.22 -3.08
C LYS A 71 -3.60 -15.49 -3.69
N GLY A 72 -2.76 -15.38 -4.72
CA GLY A 72 -2.08 -16.52 -5.35
C GLY A 72 -1.19 -17.28 -4.38
N ILE A 73 -0.35 -16.56 -3.62
CA ILE A 73 0.51 -17.16 -2.57
C ILE A 73 -0.35 -17.88 -1.54
N PHE A 74 -1.42 -17.24 -1.06
CA PHE A 74 -2.31 -17.82 -0.06
C PHE A 74 -2.96 -19.13 -0.55
N PHE A 75 -3.52 -19.13 -1.76
CA PHE A 75 -4.10 -20.34 -2.36
C PHE A 75 -3.05 -21.43 -2.58
N ALA A 76 -1.85 -21.08 -3.07
CA ALA A 76 -0.76 -22.02 -3.25
C ALA A 76 -0.36 -22.68 -1.91
N THR A 77 -0.19 -21.88 -0.85
CA THR A 77 0.10 -22.43 0.48
C THR A 77 -1.00 -23.35 1.00
N LEU A 78 -2.27 -22.99 0.78
CA LEU A 78 -3.41 -23.79 1.26
C LEU A 78 -3.46 -25.14 0.55
N ILE A 79 -3.18 -25.16 -0.76
CA ILE A 79 -3.10 -26.39 -1.55
C ILE A 79 -1.90 -27.24 -1.10
N THR A 80 -0.72 -26.66 -0.99
CA THR A 80 0.50 -27.40 -0.60
C THR A 80 0.36 -28.01 0.80
N VAL A 81 -0.12 -27.22 1.77
CA VAL A 81 -0.32 -27.70 3.14
C VAL A 81 -1.47 -28.72 3.19
N GLY A 82 -2.57 -28.51 2.47
CA GLY A 82 -3.67 -29.45 2.38
C GLY A 82 -3.25 -30.80 1.80
N LEU A 83 -2.47 -30.80 0.71
CA LEU A 83 -1.92 -32.00 0.09
C LEU A 83 -0.99 -32.75 1.04
N PHE A 84 -0.08 -32.02 1.71
CA PHE A 84 0.82 -32.61 2.70
C PHE A 84 0.04 -33.27 3.85
N THR A 85 -1.03 -32.62 4.31
CA THR A 85 -1.90 -33.16 5.37
C THR A 85 -2.58 -34.45 4.93
N ALA A 86 -3.15 -34.46 3.73
CA ALA A 86 -3.79 -35.65 3.18
C ALA A 86 -2.79 -36.82 3.07
N LEU A 87 -1.58 -36.57 2.59
CA LEU A 87 -0.51 -37.57 2.50
C LEU A 87 -0.11 -38.12 3.87
N THR A 88 0.08 -37.26 4.87
CA THR A 88 0.42 -37.70 6.23
C THR A 88 -0.69 -38.54 6.88
N TYR A 89 -1.95 -38.22 6.60
CA TYR A 89 -3.09 -38.98 7.10
C TYR A 89 -3.17 -40.38 6.46
N ILE A 90 -2.98 -40.47 5.13
CA ILE A 90 -2.92 -41.74 4.41
C ILE A 90 -1.79 -42.61 4.94
N TYR A 91 -0.60 -42.02 5.12
CA TYR A 91 0.56 -42.73 5.65
C TYR A 91 0.33 -43.25 7.07
N GLY A 92 -0.27 -42.43 7.94
CA GLY A 92 -0.64 -42.82 9.30
C GLY A 92 -1.66 -43.95 9.35
N ALA A 93 -2.62 -43.97 8.41
CA ALA A 93 -3.62 -45.03 8.30
C ALA A 93 -3.01 -46.38 7.90
N ILE A 94 -2.03 -46.38 6.97
CA ILE A 94 -1.33 -47.60 6.54
C ILE A 94 -0.52 -48.22 7.70
N GLN A 95 0.06 -47.38 8.56
CA GLN A 95 0.86 -47.84 9.71
C GLN A 95 0.03 -48.34 10.91
N GLY A 96 -1.31 -48.27 10.85
CA GLY A 96 -2.17 -48.70 11.94
C GLY A 96 -2.02 -47.88 13.23
N ALA A 97 -1.46 -46.67 13.14
CA ALA A 97 -1.26 -45.80 14.30
C ALA A 97 -2.60 -45.32 14.87
N SER A 98 -2.67 -45.21 16.20
CA SER A 98 -3.88 -44.73 16.89
C SER A 98 -4.21 -43.28 16.50
N PRO A 99 -5.44 -42.97 16.03
CA PRO A 99 -5.80 -41.65 15.49
C PRO A 99 -5.60 -40.48 16.45
N LYS A 100 -5.77 -40.72 17.77
CA LYS A 100 -5.66 -39.68 18.80
C LYS A 100 -4.23 -39.13 18.97
N ASN A 101 -3.22 -39.99 18.93
CA ASN A 101 -1.83 -39.56 19.11
C ASN A 101 -1.33 -38.80 17.88
N LEU A 102 -1.74 -39.25 16.69
CA LEU A 102 -1.45 -38.55 15.44
C LEU A 102 -2.05 -37.14 15.45
N LEU A 103 -3.31 -36.98 15.85
CA LEU A 103 -3.99 -35.69 15.87
C LEU A 103 -3.27 -34.63 16.73
N ILE A 104 -2.87 -34.98 17.95
CA ILE A 104 -2.24 -34.04 18.87
C ILE A 104 -0.86 -33.62 18.34
N PHE A 105 -0.03 -34.59 17.95
CA PHE A 105 1.32 -34.31 17.44
C PHE A 105 1.29 -33.50 16.15
N TYR A 106 0.43 -33.87 15.20
CA TYR A 106 0.31 -33.16 13.93
C TYR A 106 -0.23 -31.75 14.11
N SER A 107 -1.19 -31.51 15.02
CA SER A 107 -1.76 -30.17 15.21
C SER A 107 -0.73 -29.11 15.61
N ALA A 108 0.21 -29.45 16.49
CA ALA A 108 1.28 -28.55 16.92
C ALA A 108 2.31 -28.33 15.80
N LEU A 109 2.70 -29.40 15.11
CA LEU A 109 3.64 -29.33 13.98
C LEU A 109 3.05 -28.54 12.80
N TRP A 110 1.73 -28.60 12.61
CA TRP A 110 1.02 -27.91 11.54
C TRP A 110 1.10 -26.40 11.61
N LEU A 111 0.98 -25.83 12.82
CA LEU A 111 1.06 -24.37 13.00
C LEU A 111 2.44 -23.85 12.58
N VAL A 112 3.50 -24.55 12.99
CA VAL A 112 4.87 -24.18 12.65
C VAL A 112 5.12 -24.38 11.14
N ALA A 113 4.71 -25.53 10.60
CA ALA A 113 4.87 -25.86 9.19
C ALA A 113 4.12 -24.87 8.28
N PHE A 114 2.89 -24.49 8.63
CA PHE A 114 2.09 -23.53 7.87
C PHE A 114 2.80 -22.18 7.76
N TRP A 115 3.27 -21.64 8.89
CA TRP A 115 4.00 -20.37 8.90
C TRP A 115 5.33 -20.46 8.16
N ALA A 116 6.07 -21.56 8.31
CA ALA A 116 7.34 -21.77 7.61
C ALA A 116 7.15 -21.82 6.09
N VAL A 117 6.16 -22.59 5.61
CA VAL A 117 5.85 -22.69 4.18
C VAL A 117 5.34 -21.36 3.62
N TYR A 118 4.50 -20.65 4.37
CA TYR A 118 4.04 -19.31 3.97
C TYR A 118 5.18 -18.30 3.84
N LEU A 119 6.09 -18.27 4.82
CA LEU A 119 7.27 -17.41 4.76
C LEU A 119 8.19 -17.79 3.58
N PHE A 120 8.36 -19.09 3.33
CA PHE A 120 9.15 -19.58 2.20
C PHE A 120 8.58 -19.11 0.85
N PHE A 121 7.27 -19.27 0.61
CA PHE A 121 6.65 -18.79 -0.62
C PHE A 121 6.75 -17.27 -0.76
N LEU A 122 6.58 -16.53 0.33
CA LEU A 122 6.74 -15.08 0.33
C LEU A 122 8.17 -14.70 -0.08
N MET A 123 9.18 -15.32 0.53
CA MET A 123 10.58 -15.09 0.18
C MET A 123 10.88 -15.47 -1.28
N ALA A 124 10.37 -16.61 -1.76
CA ALA A 124 10.55 -17.04 -3.14
C ALA A 124 9.99 -16.03 -4.15
N VAL A 125 8.82 -15.44 -3.87
CA VAL A 125 8.24 -14.39 -4.72
C VAL A 125 9.10 -13.13 -4.70
N TYR A 126 9.60 -12.69 -3.54
CA TYR A 126 10.50 -11.54 -3.47
C TYR A 126 11.78 -11.75 -4.28
N VAL A 127 12.43 -12.91 -4.13
CA VAL A 127 13.63 -13.26 -4.89
C VAL A 127 13.34 -13.33 -6.39
N TYR A 128 12.20 -13.91 -6.79
CA TYR A 128 11.79 -13.95 -8.20
C TYR A 128 11.60 -12.54 -8.79
N LEU A 129 10.94 -11.65 -8.07
CA LEU A 129 10.77 -10.26 -8.49
C LEU A 129 12.11 -9.53 -8.59
N ASP A 130 12.99 -9.73 -7.62
CA ASP A 130 14.33 -9.13 -7.59
C ASP A 130 15.18 -9.56 -8.79
N LEU A 131 15.24 -10.87 -9.05
CA LEU A 131 15.92 -11.42 -10.22
C LEU A 131 15.34 -10.90 -11.53
N ARG A 132 14.02 -10.71 -11.60
CA ARG A 132 13.36 -10.18 -12.79
C ARG A 132 13.72 -8.72 -13.03
N MET A 133 13.73 -7.90 -11.98
CA MET A 133 14.17 -6.50 -12.08
C MET A 133 15.63 -6.42 -12.50
N TYR A 134 16.50 -7.22 -11.87
CA TYR A 134 17.92 -7.27 -12.19
C TYR A 134 18.16 -7.60 -13.67
N ARG A 135 17.46 -8.60 -14.20
CA ARG A 135 17.55 -8.95 -15.64
C ARG A 135 17.10 -7.81 -16.54
N ARG A 136 16.03 -7.10 -16.19
CA ARG A 136 15.56 -5.94 -16.96
C ARG A 136 16.60 -4.82 -16.95
N THR A 137 17.18 -4.52 -15.79
CA THR A 137 18.25 -3.53 -15.66
C THR A 137 19.48 -3.91 -16.48
N GLN A 138 19.94 -5.16 -16.41
CA GLN A 138 21.06 -5.62 -17.23
C GLN A 138 20.77 -5.48 -18.73
N GLN A 139 19.58 -5.85 -19.18
CA GLN A 139 19.17 -5.68 -20.59
C GLN A 139 19.19 -4.22 -21.03
N LEU A 140 18.83 -3.28 -20.14
CA LEU A 140 18.92 -1.85 -20.43
C LEU A 140 20.39 -1.38 -20.49
N GLU A 141 21.21 -1.76 -19.51
CA GLU A 141 22.62 -1.37 -19.42
C GLU A 141 23.45 -1.87 -20.60
N GLU A 142 23.15 -3.07 -21.12
CA GLU A 142 23.83 -3.63 -22.29
C GLU A 142 23.62 -2.80 -23.57
N VAL A 143 22.43 -2.20 -23.74
CA VAL A 143 22.06 -1.47 -24.97
C VAL A 143 22.11 0.05 -24.82
N LEU A 144 22.21 0.55 -23.59
CA LEU A 144 22.21 1.98 -23.28
C LEU A 144 23.36 2.75 -23.95
N PRO A 145 24.62 2.28 -23.96
CA PRO A 145 25.72 3.01 -24.59
C PRO A 145 25.50 3.23 -26.09
N ASP A 146 25.07 2.19 -26.80
CA ASP A 146 24.80 2.24 -28.24
C ASP A 146 23.64 3.19 -28.56
N PHE A 147 22.58 3.15 -27.74
CA PHE A 147 21.46 4.09 -27.86
C PHE A 147 21.92 5.54 -27.67
N LEU A 148 22.69 5.83 -26.63
CA LEU A 148 23.20 7.18 -26.35
C LEU A 148 24.16 7.68 -27.42
N GLN A 149 24.94 6.80 -28.05
CA GLN A 149 25.80 7.15 -29.17
C GLN A 149 24.99 7.59 -30.40
N LEU A 150 23.90 6.87 -30.72
CA LEU A 150 23.01 7.25 -31.83
C LEU A 150 22.25 8.55 -31.53
N ALA A 151 21.73 8.69 -30.31
CA ALA A 151 21.01 9.89 -29.89
C ALA A 151 21.94 11.12 -29.92
N SER A 152 23.16 11.02 -29.38
CA SER A 152 24.13 12.12 -29.38
C SER A 152 24.61 12.50 -30.78
N ALA A 153 24.81 11.53 -31.69
CA ALA A 153 25.12 11.81 -33.09
C ALA A 153 24.00 12.61 -33.77
N ASN A 154 22.75 12.25 -33.51
CA ASN A 154 21.58 12.94 -34.04
C ASN A 154 21.44 14.37 -33.48
N ILE A 155 21.65 14.56 -32.17
CA ILE A 155 21.62 15.88 -31.53
C ILE A 155 22.76 16.76 -32.08
N SER A 156 23.95 16.20 -32.26
CA SER A 156 25.12 16.92 -32.80
C SER A 156 24.90 17.37 -34.25
N ALA A 157 24.04 16.68 -34.99
CA ALA A 157 23.60 17.09 -36.34
C ALA A 157 22.56 18.23 -36.33
N GLY A 158 22.20 18.76 -35.15
CA GLY A 158 21.26 19.87 -34.99
C GLY A 158 19.79 19.45 -34.93
N MET A 159 19.50 18.15 -34.75
CA MET A 159 18.11 17.71 -34.56
C MET A 159 17.59 18.06 -33.15
N PRO A 160 16.31 18.46 -33.02
CA PRO A 160 15.67 18.59 -31.71
C PRO A 160 15.75 17.29 -30.91
N VAL A 161 15.89 17.39 -29.59
CA VAL A 161 16.12 16.24 -28.69
C VAL A 161 15.05 15.16 -28.87
N ASP A 162 13.78 15.53 -28.89
CA ASP A 162 12.67 14.56 -29.04
C ASP A 162 12.77 13.78 -30.36
N ARG A 163 13.18 14.46 -31.44
CA ARG A 163 13.34 13.83 -32.74
C ARG A 163 14.58 12.96 -32.80
N ALA A 164 15.66 13.38 -32.16
CA ALA A 164 16.90 12.63 -32.06
C ALA A 164 16.71 11.33 -31.26
N LEU A 165 15.97 11.38 -30.15
CA LEU A 165 15.59 10.22 -29.35
C LEU A 165 14.71 9.26 -30.15
N TRP A 166 13.64 9.77 -30.80
CA TRP A 166 12.76 8.96 -31.64
C TRP A 166 13.51 8.22 -32.75
N LEU A 167 14.47 8.89 -33.41
CA LEU A 167 15.27 8.28 -34.49
C LEU A 167 16.36 7.33 -33.98
N ALA A 168 16.79 7.47 -32.73
CA ALA A 168 17.76 6.57 -32.12
C ALA A 168 17.13 5.24 -31.68
N VAL A 169 15.82 5.18 -31.45
CA VAL A 169 15.11 3.95 -31.06
C VAL A 169 15.18 2.90 -32.17
N ARG A 170 15.89 1.80 -31.90
CA ARG A 170 15.92 0.61 -32.75
C ARG A 170 15.17 -0.54 -32.08
N PRO A 171 14.45 -1.41 -32.83
CA PRO A 171 13.75 -2.57 -32.25
C PRO A 171 14.65 -3.52 -31.44
N ASN A 172 15.95 -3.53 -31.75
CA ASN A 172 16.95 -4.37 -31.08
C ASN A 172 17.26 -3.91 -29.64
N PHE A 173 16.86 -2.71 -29.22
CA PHE A 173 17.07 -2.23 -27.85
C PHE A 173 16.02 -2.75 -26.84
N GLY A 174 15.14 -3.64 -27.28
CA GLY A 174 14.28 -4.43 -26.39
C GLY A 174 13.38 -3.59 -25.50
N VAL A 175 13.60 -3.65 -24.19
CA VAL A 175 12.81 -2.91 -23.19
C VAL A 175 13.06 -1.40 -23.31
N LEU A 176 14.30 -0.97 -23.55
CA LEU A 176 14.64 0.44 -23.70
C LEU A 176 13.90 1.08 -24.88
N ALA A 177 13.79 0.33 -25.99
CA ALA A 177 13.11 0.81 -27.18
C ALA A 177 11.66 1.22 -26.89
N LYS A 178 10.93 0.39 -26.12
CA LYS A 178 9.53 0.65 -25.79
C LYS A 178 9.36 1.86 -24.89
N GLU A 179 10.20 1.97 -23.87
CA GLU A 179 10.15 3.09 -22.91
C GLU A 179 10.46 4.41 -23.61
N ILE A 180 11.55 4.48 -24.38
CA ILE A 180 11.93 5.71 -25.10
C ILE A 180 10.93 6.04 -26.21
N GLU A 181 10.36 5.05 -26.90
CA GLU A 181 9.30 5.30 -27.88
C GLU A 181 8.06 5.94 -27.23
N GLU A 182 7.69 5.48 -26.03
CA GLU A 182 6.58 6.05 -25.27
C GLU A 182 6.86 7.50 -24.85
N VAL A 183 8.05 7.77 -24.29
CA VAL A 183 8.49 9.14 -23.93
C VAL A 183 8.51 10.05 -25.14
N ALA A 184 9.15 9.62 -26.23
CA ALA A 184 9.26 10.43 -27.44
C ALA A 184 7.90 10.67 -28.12
N ARG A 185 6.94 9.74 -27.98
CA ARG A 185 5.57 9.94 -28.46
C ARG A 185 4.84 10.98 -27.60
N ALA A 186 5.03 10.95 -26.28
CA ALA A 186 4.43 11.90 -25.35
C ALA A 186 4.95 13.32 -25.58
N THR A 187 6.27 13.49 -25.77
CA THR A 187 6.83 14.81 -26.07
C THR A 187 6.40 15.36 -27.42
N LEU A 188 6.29 14.50 -28.44
CA LEU A 188 5.72 14.90 -29.73
C LEU A 188 4.24 15.30 -29.63
N ALA A 189 3.50 14.81 -28.63
CA ALA A 189 2.13 15.22 -28.33
C ALA A 189 2.04 16.55 -27.54
N GLY A 190 3.17 17.14 -27.17
CA GLY A 190 3.27 18.42 -26.48
C GLY A 190 3.42 18.31 -24.96
N GLU A 191 3.68 17.12 -24.42
CA GLU A 191 4.10 16.97 -23.03
C GLU A 191 5.55 17.43 -22.86
N GLU A 192 5.89 18.04 -21.72
CA GLU A 192 7.27 18.42 -21.45
C GLU A 192 8.12 17.17 -21.25
N LEU A 193 9.32 17.14 -21.84
CA LEU A 193 10.26 16.01 -21.73
C LEU A 193 10.59 15.67 -20.27
N GLU A 194 10.65 16.67 -19.40
CA GLU A 194 10.88 16.47 -17.96
C GLU A 194 9.73 15.75 -17.25
N GLN A 195 8.50 15.83 -17.78
CA GLN A 195 7.32 15.19 -17.19
C GLN A 195 7.13 13.74 -17.65
N SER A 196 7.81 13.36 -18.74
CA SER A 196 7.63 12.08 -19.44
C SER A 196 8.77 11.07 -19.20
N LEU A 197 9.88 11.48 -18.58
CA LEU A 197 10.99 10.63 -18.12
C LEU A 197 10.79 10.13 -16.68
#